data_AF-A0A536B869-F1
#
_entry.id   AF-A0A536B869-F1
#
_cell.length_a   1.000
_cell.length_b   1.000
_cell.length_c   1.000
_cell.angle_alpha   90.00
_cell.angle_beta   90.00
_cell.angle_gamma   90.00
#
_symmetry.space_group_name_H-M   'P 1'
#
loop_
_entity.id
_entity.type
_entity.pdbx_description
1 polymer ?
#
loop_
_entity_poly.entity_id
_entity_poly.type
_entity_poly.pdbx_seq_one_letter_code
_entity_poly.pdbx_strand_id
1 'polypeptide(L)'
;QILDLAFAGRLQASSPAVVLQQVQVRALDITVLSGSGQAVLDWAAENGFAIDGETHNHIVQYAKGSPIFMAAKYNADRAAKQRLIFGDGAPVLITMKLAHPWIPFEVLAAGAQVQADLYLLSDKPVNTSEWRALLGVSGVGSSVQGAEGFTLEFQEKMTDSLYKDLSSDKNMSWVRRDSWLTYLTLNAPDDKVTYDMSVTPMGIVKVAAFGTKPMAIVDGTSTANRPLDAPTAPMGTAMTLLVLGIVLAAALWVGRPRKA
;
A
#
# COMPACT_ATOMS: atom_id res chain seq x y z
N GLN A 1 -25.01 48.71 -34.70
CA GLN A 1 -25.07 48.11 -33.36
C GLN A 1 -24.71 46.64 -33.53
N ILE A 2 -23.47 46.26 -33.19
CA ILE A 2 -23.04 44.86 -33.18
C ILE A 2 -23.13 44.42 -31.72
N LEU A 3 -24.02 43.47 -31.44
CA LEU A 3 -24.24 42.92 -30.12
C LEU A 3 -23.13 41.92 -29.81
N ASP A 4 -22.41 42.20 -28.72
CA ASP A 4 -21.54 41.27 -28.00
C ASP A 4 -22.32 40.02 -27.60
N LEU A 5 -21.78 38.84 -27.93
CA LEU A 5 -22.18 37.57 -27.35
C LEU A 5 -20.93 36.88 -26.81
N ALA A 6 -20.48 37.35 -25.64
CA ALA A 6 -19.55 36.61 -24.81
C ALA A 6 -20.24 35.31 -24.35
N PHE A 7 -19.78 34.19 -24.90
CA PHE A 7 -20.07 32.86 -24.34
C PHE A 7 -19.40 32.77 -22.97
N ALA A 8 -20.09 33.23 -21.93
CA ALA A 8 -19.81 32.80 -20.57
C ALA A 8 -20.12 31.30 -20.51
N GLY A 9 -19.08 30.48 -20.67
CA GLY A 9 -19.15 29.07 -20.31
C GLY A 9 -19.61 29.01 -18.87
N ARG A 10 -20.82 28.50 -18.63
CA ARG A 10 -21.26 28.17 -17.27
C ARG A 10 -20.25 27.12 -16.78
N LEU A 11 -19.36 27.52 -15.88
CA LEU A 11 -18.66 26.58 -15.02
C LEU A 11 -19.74 25.77 -14.33
N GLN A 12 -19.90 24.52 -14.75
CA GLN A 12 -20.83 23.61 -14.13
C GLN A 12 -20.34 23.42 -12.69
N ALA A 13 -21.07 24.00 -11.74
CA ALA A 13 -20.71 23.91 -10.32
C ALA A 13 -20.53 22.43 -9.98
N SER A 14 -19.34 22.06 -9.49
CA SER A 14 -19.10 20.71 -8.98
C SER A 14 -20.15 20.44 -7.92
N SER A 15 -20.73 19.23 -7.93
CA SER A 15 -21.59 18.81 -6.83
C SER A 15 -20.80 18.95 -5.51
N PRO A 16 -21.42 19.50 -4.45
CA PRO A 16 -20.76 19.67 -3.16
C PRO A 16 -20.41 18.31 -2.56
N ALA A 17 -19.43 18.30 -1.65
CA ALA A 17 -19.10 17.09 -0.90
C ALA A 17 -20.29 16.68 -0.01
N VAL A 18 -20.54 15.38 0.05
CA VAL A 18 -21.61 14.78 0.85
C VAL A 18 -21.01 14.18 2.10
N VAL A 19 -21.51 14.57 3.28
CA VAL A 19 -21.14 13.94 4.55
C VAL A 19 -21.80 12.58 4.65
N LEU A 20 -20.98 11.52 4.75
CA LEU A 20 -21.42 10.14 4.90
C LEU A 20 -21.54 9.73 6.37
N GLN A 21 -20.60 10.22 7.19
CA GLN A 21 -20.51 9.84 8.60
C GLN A 21 -19.78 10.93 9.39
N GLN A 22 -20.22 11.14 10.63
CA GLN A 22 -19.52 11.97 11.61
C GLN A 22 -19.39 11.21 12.92
N VAL A 23 -18.18 11.14 13.45
CA VAL A 23 -17.87 10.43 14.70
C VAL A 23 -16.87 11.23 15.50
N GLN A 24 -17.09 11.24 16.82
CA GLN A 24 -16.12 11.75 17.78
C GLN A 24 -15.24 10.60 18.28
N VAL A 25 -13.91 10.75 18.17
CA VAL A 25 -12.94 9.81 18.74
C VAL A 25 -11.96 10.58 19.63
N ARG A 26 -12.10 10.43 20.96
CA ARG A 26 -11.33 11.23 21.94
C ARG A 26 -11.43 12.73 21.62
N ALA A 27 -10.30 13.40 21.36
CA ALA A 27 -10.19 14.80 20.98
C ALA A 27 -10.34 15.04 19.46
N LEU A 28 -10.62 14.02 18.66
CA LEU A 28 -10.82 14.16 17.21
C LEU A 28 -12.31 14.20 16.87
N ASP A 29 -12.65 15.14 16.00
CA ASP A 29 -13.92 15.17 15.26
C ASP A 29 -13.63 14.64 13.85
N ILE A 30 -14.14 13.45 13.56
CA ILE A 30 -13.91 12.75 12.29
C ILE A 30 -15.15 12.89 11.41
N THR A 31 -14.95 13.33 10.17
CA THR A 31 -15.99 13.38 9.13
C THR A 31 -15.55 12.56 7.93
N VAL A 32 -16.38 11.62 7.51
CA VAL A 32 -16.23 10.88 6.25
C VAL A 32 -17.08 11.55 5.19
N LEU A 33 -16.48 11.82 4.04
CA LEU A 33 -17.03 12.59 2.94
C LEU A 33 -17.02 11.76 1.64
N SER A 34 -17.98 12.03 0.76
CA SER A 34 -17.94 11.61 -0.63
C SER A 34 -17.97 12.83 -1.53
N GLY A 35 -17.05 12.96 -2.48
CA GLY A 35 -17.04 14.08 -3.40
C GLY A 35 -15.89 14.02 -4.42
N SER A 36 -15.86 15.00 -5.32
CA SER A 36 -14.68 15.27 -6.13
C SER A 36 -13.56 15.86 -5.26
N GLY A 37 -12.31 15.81 -5.72
CA GLY A 37 -11.19 16.42 -5.00
C GLY A 37 -11.43 17.90 -4.70
N GLN A 38 -11.94 18.65 -5.68
CA GLN A 38 -12.30 20.05 -5.48
C GLN A 38 -13.41 20.24 -4.45
N ALA A 39 -14.49 19.47 -4.53
CA ALA A 39 -15.60 19.60 -3.60
C ALA A 39 -15.18 19.30 -2.14
N VAL A 40 -14.23 18.38 -1.95
CA VAL A 40 -13.66 18.06 -0.63
C VAL A 40 -12.74 19.19 -0.14
N LEU A 41 -11.94 19.80 -1.02
CA LEU A 41 -11.13 20.96 -0.69
C LEU A 41 -11.99 22.17 -0.28
N ASP A 42 -13.06 22.43 -1.02
CA ASP A 42 -14.02 23.50 -0.72
C ASP A 42 -14.66 23.26 0.65
N TRP A 43 -15.16 22.04 0.90
CA TRP A 43 -15.71 21.65 2.20
C TRP A 43 -14.69 21.83 3.33
N ALA A 44 -13.43 21.42 3.11
CA ALA A 44 -12.37 21.52 4.11
C ALA A 44 -12.06 22.99 4.44
N ALA A 45 -12.01 23.88 3.44
CA ALA A 45 -11.83 25.31 3.66
C ALA A 45 -13.00 25.92 4.47
N GLU A 46 -14.24 25.60 4.09
CA GLU A 46 -15.44 26.04 4.82
C GLU A 46 -15.47 25.54 6.28
N ASN A 47 -14.87 24.37 6.54
CA ASN A 47 -14.80 23.76 7.87
C ASN A 47 -13.50 24.09 8.62
N GLY A 48 -12.72 25.06 8.13
CA GLY A 48 -11.57 25.63 8.83
C GLY A 48 -10.35 24.70 8.89
N PHE A 49 -10.15 23.87 7.86
CA PHE A 49 -8.90 23.16 7.66
C PHE A 49 -7.89 24.06 6.93
N ALA A 50 -6.64 24.02 7.38
CA ALA A 50 -5.53 24.60 6.62
C ALA A 50 -4.98 23.51 5.69
N ILE A 51 -4.91 23.80 4.40
CA ILE A 51 -4.45 22.86 3.36
C ILE A 51 -3.29 23.53 2.64
N ASP A 52 -2.11 22.93 2.71
CA ASP A 52 -0.95 23.37 1.94
C ASP A 52 -0.98 22.84 0.50
N GLY A 53 -0.04 23.30 -0.33
CA GLY A 53 -0.01 22.93 -1.75
C GLY A 53 0.23 21.45 -2.00
N GLU A 54 0.98 20.79 -1.12
CA GLU A 54 1.26 19.35 -1.19
C GLU A 54 -0.02 18.55 -0.90
N THR A 55 -0.65 18.81 0.24
CA THR A 55 -1.91 18.19 0.65
C THR A 55 -3.01 18.41 -0.39
N HIS A 56 -3.09 19.63 -0.95
CA HIS A 56 -4.01 19.92 -2.05
C HIS A 56 -3.79 18.98 -3.25
N ASN A 57 -2.54 18.83 -3.68
CA ASN A 57 -2.19 17.98 -4.82
C ASN A 57 -2.49 16.49 -4.54
N HIS A 58 -2.22 16.01 -3.33
CA HIS A 58 -2.57 14.65 -2.91
C HIS A 58 -4.08 14.41 -2.96
N ILE A 59 -4.89 15.31 -2.41
CA ILE A 59 -6.36 15.19 -2.42
C ILE A 59 -6.87 15.10 -3.85
N VAL A 60 -6.43 16.00 -4.74
CA VAL A 60 -6.85 16.01 -6.16
C VAL A 60 -6.40 14.74 -6.89
N GLN A 61 -5.21 14.23 -6.58
CA GLN A 61 -4.70 13.00 -7.21
C GLN A 61 -5.47 11.76 -6.73
N TYR A 62 -5.65 11.58 -5.43
CA TYR A 62 -6.39 10.44 -4.87
C TYR A 62 -7.87 10.46 -5.24
N ALA A 63 -8.46 11.64 -5.45
CA ALA A 63 -9.84 11.79 -5.95
C ALA A 63 -10.07 11.11 -7.31
N LYS A 64 -9.02 10.89 -8.11
CA LYS A 64 -9.12 10.17 -9.39
C LYS A 64 -9.38 8.67 -9.20
N GLY A 65 -9.06 8.13 -8.03
CA GLY A 65 -9.15 6.72 -7.69
C GLY A 65 -10.22 6.39 -6.64
N SER A 66 -10.57 7.32 -5.77
CA SER A 66 -11.61 7.16 -4.75
C SER A 66 -12.35 8.48 -4.52
N PRO A 67 -13.70 8.48 -4.46
CA PRO A 67 -14.47 9.67 -4.07
C PRO A 67 -14.56 9.83 -2.54
N ILE A 68 -14.07 8.86 -1.76
CA ILE A 68 -14.25 8.80 -0.31
C ILE A 68 -13.03 9.38 0.39
N PHE A 69 -13.27 10.34 1.29
CA PHE A 69 -12.25 11.02 2.09
C PHE A 69 -12.62 11.01 3.56
N MET A 70 -11.61 11.08 4.42
CA MET A 70 -11.79 11.25 5.86
C MET A 70 -11.04 12.49 6.32
N ALA A 71 -11.76 13.42 6.94
CA ALA A 71 -11.18 14.59 7.57
C ALA A 71 -11.21 14.39 9.10
N ALA A 72 -10.08 14.59 9.76
CA ALA A 72 -9.97 14.53 11.22
C ALA A 72 -9.55 15.89 11.76
N LYS A 73 -10.41 16.53 12.55
CA LYS A 73 -10.15 17.84 13.16
C LYS A 73 -9.87 17.68 14.64
N TYR A 74 -8.78 18.26 15.11
CA TYR A 74 -8.42 18.25 16.52
C TYR A 74 -9.19 19.31 17.32
N ASN A 75 -9.74 18.91 18.46
CA ASN A 75 -10.49 19.76 19.37
C ASN A 75 -9.69 20.02 20.66
N ALA A 76 -9.04 21.18 20.74
CA ALA A 76 -8.15 21.55 21.84
C ALA A 76 -8.86 21.61 23.20
N ASP A 77 -10.09 22.13 23.25
CA ASP A 77 -10.86 22.21 24.49
C ASP A 77 -11.19 20.82 25.05
N ARG A 78 -11.54 19.89 24.15
CA ARG A 78 -11.81 18.51 24.52
C ARG A 78 -10.55 17.79 24.95
N ALA A 79 -9.43 18.02 24.26
CA ALA A 79 -8.15 17.49 24.66
C ALA A 79 -7.73 17.97 26.06
N ALA A 80 -7.89 19.26 26.35
CA ALA A 80 -7.61 19.84 27.66
C ALA A 80 -8.47 19.21 28.77
N LYS A 81 -9.78 19.02 28.51
CA LYS A 81 -10.69 18.32 29.43
C LYS A 81 -10.30 16.86 29.66
N GLN A 82 -9.75 16.20 28.64
CA GLN A 82 -9.25 14.83 28.71
C GLN A 82 -7.82 14.74 29.25
N ARG A 83 -7.18 15.88 29.57
CA ARG A 83 -5.79 15.97 30.02
C ARG A 83 -4.80 15.29 29.08
N LEU A 84 -5.07 15.39 27.77
CA LEU A 84 -4.14 14.86 26.77
C LEU A 84 -2.86 15.68 26.78
N ILE A 85 -1.72 15.01 26.76
CA ILE A 85 -0.40 15.63 26.69
C ILE A 85 0.20 15.47 25.29
N PHE A 86 1.25 16.24 25.01
CA PHE A 86 2.02 16.08 23.79
C PHE A 86 2.56 14.64 23.69
N GLY A 87 2.34 14.00 22.54
CA GLY A 87 2.68 12.60 22.31
C GLY A 87 1.54 11.61 22.57
N ASP A 88 0.42 12.02 23.17
CA ASP A 88 -0.75 11.15 23.30
C ASP A 88 -1.40 10.89 21.94
N GLY A 89 -1.45 9.62 21.53
CA GLY A 89 -2.14 9.19 20.31
C GLY A 89 -3.65 9.01 20.50
N ALA A 90 -4.44 9.28 19.46
CA ALA A 90 -5.86 8.90 19.41
C ALA A 90 -6.03 7.74 18.42
N PRO A 91 -6.15 6.48 18.89
CA PRO A 91 -6.32 5.35 17.98
C PRO A 91 -7.69 5.46 17.29
N VAL A 92 -7.66 5.41 15.95
CA VAL A 92 -8.86 5.39 15.11
C VAL A 92 -8.96 4.01 14.47
N LEU A 93 -10.04 3.29 14.76
CA LEU A 93 -10.37 2.05 14.07
C LEU A 93 -11.30 2.37 12.90
N ILE A 94 -10.84 2.10 11.68
CA ILE A 94 -11.62 2.31 10.45
C ILE A 94 -12.00 0.96 9.88
N THR A 95 -13.29 0.75 9.64
CA THR A 95 -13.80 -0.43 8.94
C THR A 95 -14.37 -0.01 7.60
N MET A 96 -13.79 -0.52 6.52
CA MET A 96 -14.24 -0.26 5.17
C MET A 96 -14.26 -1.54 4.35
N LYS A 97 -15.24 -1.65 3.46
CA LYS A 97 -15.27 -2.72 2.46
C LYS A 97 -14.39 -2.30 1.30
N LEU A 98 -13.30 -3.03 1.09
CA LEU A 98 -12.41 -2.87 -0.04
C LEU A 98 -12.31 -4.22 -0.76
N ALA A 99 -12.20 -4.18 -2.08
CA ALA A 99 -11.89 -5.40 -2.83
C ALA A 99 -10.43 -5.81 -2.61
N HIS A 100 -9.51 -4.84 -2.56
CA HIS A 100 -8.11 -5.03 -2.19
C HIS A 100 -7.66 -3.95 -1.20
N PRO A 101 -6.82 -4.28 -0.21
CA PRO A 101 -6.28 -3.27 0.68
C PRO A 101 -5.44 -2.27 -0.12
N TRP A 102 -5.51 -1.00 0.22
CA TRP A 102 -4.67 0.04 -0.38
C TRP A 102 -4.02 0.85 0.73
N ILE A 103 -2.70 0.92 0.70
CA ILE A 103 -1.88 1.59 1.71
C ILE A 103 -1.10 2.70 1.00
N PRO A 104 -1.42 3.99 1.28
CA PRO A 104 -0.75 5.11 0.65
C PRO A 104 0.61 5.35 1.31
N PHE A 105 1.66 4.64 0.90
CA PHE A 105 2.98 4.82 1.53
C PHE A 105 3.67 6.11 1.11
N GLU A 106 3.36 6.65 -0.06
CA GLU A 106 3.97 7.89 -0.54
C GLU A 106 3.72 9.06 0.43
N VAL A 107 2.60 9.08 1.15
CA VAL A 107 2.31 10.15 2.14
C VAL A 107 3.25 10.14 3.35
N LEU A 108 4.04 9.08 3.53
CA LEU A 108 5.06 9.02 4.57
C LEU A 108 6.36 9.72 4.15
N ALA A 109 6.56 9.97 2.84
CA ALA A 109 7.76 10.54 2.27
C ALA A 109 7.82 12.08 2.41
N ALA A 110 7.80 12.57 3.64
CA ALA A 110 7.68 14.00 3.96
C ALA A 110 9.03 14.70 4.23
N GLY A 111 10.07 14.41 3.42
CA GLY A 111 11.37 15.10 3.52
C GLY A 111 12.39 14.49 4.49
N ALA A 112 12.13 13.27 5.00
CA ALA A 112 13.00 12.58 5.96
C ALA A 112 12.98 11.05 5.73
N GLN A 113 13.95 10.34 6.32
CA GLN A 113 14.00 8.87 6.28
C GLN A 113 12.64 8.28 6.68
N VAL A 114 12.09 7.42 5.83
CA VAL A 114 10.81 6.76 6.07
C VAL A 114 11.05 5.49 6.86
N GLN A 115 10.41 5.40 8.02
CA GLN A 115 10.39 4.22 8.88
C GLN A 115 8.94 3.88 9.23
N ALA A 116 8.47 2.71 8.82
CA ALA A 116 7.10 2.28 9.06
C ALA A 116 6.99 0.77 9.25
N ASP A 117 6.05 0.39 10.12
CA ASP A 117 5.68 -1.00 10.37
C ASP A 117 4.29 -1.27 9.80
N LEU A 118 4.16 -2.36 9.04
CA LEU A 118 2.88 -2.81 8.50
C LEU A 118 2.56 -4.20 9.04
N TYR A 119 1.44 -4.30 9.74
CA TYR A 119 0.85 -5.57 10.18
C TYR A 119 -0.38 -5.88 9.33
N LEU A 120 -0.44 -7.09 8.78
CA LEU A 120 -1.56 -7.56 7.96
C LEU A 120 -2.18 -8.81 8.59
N LEU A 121 -3.51 -8.82 8.65
CA LEU A 121 -4.30 -10.02 8.90
C LEU A 121 -4.96 -10.46 7.59
N SER A 122 -4.50 -11.57 7.00
CA SER A 122 -4.95 -12.07 5.70
C SER A 122 -5.50 -13.49 5.79
N ASP A 123 -6.31 -13.91 4.81
CA ASP A 123 -6.86 -15.28 4.77
C ASP A 123 -5.79 -16.33 4.43
N LYS A 124 -4.68 -15.90 3.83
CA LYS A 124 -3.59 -16.74 3.31
C LYS A 124 -2.25 -16.06 3.53
N PRO A 125 -1.11 -16.76 3.44
CA PRO A 125 0.18 -16.13 3.62
C PRO A 125 0.46 -15.10 2.53
N VAL A 126 1.08 -14.00 2.91
CA VAL A 126 1.57 -12.93 2.06
C VAL A 126 2.97 -13.27 1.53
N ASN A 127 3.21 -12.90 0.27
CA ASN A 127 4.43 -13.12 -0.49
C ASN A 127 4.88 -11.84 -1.17
N THR A 128 6.18 -11.70 -1.36
CA THR A 128 6.84 -10.54 -1.97
C THR A 128 7.04 -10.66 -3.49
N SER A 129 6.77 -11.84 -4.06
CA SER A 129 6.86 -12.10 -5.51
C SER A 129 5.89 -13.21 -5.96
N GLU A 130 5.55 -13.22 -7.26
CA GLU A 130 4.61 -14.17 -7.84
C GLU A 130 5.14 -15.62 -7.82
N TRP A 131 6.43 -15.80 -8.11
CA TRP A 131 7.03 -17.14 -8.13
C TRP A 131 7.09 -17.78 -6.73
N ARG A 132 7.33 -16.99 -5.67
CA ARG A 132 7.33 -17.49 -4.28
C ARG A 132 5.95 -17.96 -3.88
N ALA A 133 4.93 -17.19 -4.25
CA ALA A 133 3.54 -17.58 -4.05
C ALA A 133 3.20 -18.88 -4.80
N LEU A 134 3.66 -19.03 -6.05
CA LEU A 134 3.42 -20.23 -6.86
C LEU A 134 4.10 -21.48 -6.29
N LEU A 135 5.33 -21.35 -5.79
CA LEU A 135 6.12 -22.46 -5.24
C LEU A 135 5.86 -22.71 -3.74
N GLY A 136 5.04 -21.88 -3.08
CA GLY A 136 4.80 -21.97 -1.64
C GLY A 136 6.03 -21.66 -0.79
N VAL A 137 6.99 -20.87 -1.31
CA VAL A 137 8.24 -20.53 -0.62
C VAL A 137 8.06 -19.27 0.22
N SER A 138 8.51 -19.31 1.47
CA SER A 138 7.94 -18.52 2.57
C SER A 138 7.98 -16.99 2.56
N GLY A 139 8.44 -16.21 1.58
CA GLY A 139 8.45 -14.72 1.70
C GLY A 139 9.28 -14.04 2.83
N VAL A 140 9.49 -14.66 3.99
CA VAL A 140 10.20 -14.09 5.15
C VAL A 140 11.67 -13.85 4.81
N GLY A 141 12.18 -12.70 5.24
CA GLY A 141 13.54 -12.22 4.96
C GLY A 141 13.75 -11.73 3.52
N SER A 142 12.68 -11.58 2.73
CA SER A 142 12.77 -11.07 1.36
C SER A 142 12.20 -9.66 1.23
N SER A 143 12.78 -8.90 0.30
CA SER A 143 12.30 -7.56 -0.04
C SER A 143 11.14 -7.62 -1.03
N VAL A 144 10.23 -6.64 -0.91
CA VAL A 144 9.15 -6.42 -1.86
C VAL A 144 9.73 -5.88 -3.17
N GLN A 145 9.35 -6.49 -4.28
CA GLN A 145 9.84 -6.08 -5.59
C GLN A 145 9.37 -4.66 -5.93
N GLY A 146 10.31 -3.81 -6.35
CA GLY A 146 10.04 -2.41 -6.70
C GLY A 146 9.89 -1.47 -5.50
N ALA A 147 10.12 -1.96 -4.28
CA ALA A 147 10.01 -1.22 -3.04
C ALA A 147 11.31 -1.36 -2.23
N GLU A 148 12.23 -0.41 -2.40
CA GLU A 148 13.49 -0.39 -1.66
C GLU A 148 13.24 -0.27 -0.16
N GLY A 149 14.02 -1.01 0.64
CA GLY A 149 13.91 -0.96 2.10
C GLY A 149 12.63 -1.58 2.67
N PHE A 150 11.77 -2.19 1.83
CA PHE A 150 10.53 -2.81 2.27
C PHE A 150 10.68 -4.33 2.33
N THR A 151 10.64 -4.91 3.53
CA THR A 151 10.93 -6.33 3.77
C THR A 151 9.82 -7.03 4.54
N LEU A 152 9.62 -8.31 4.26
CA LEU A 152 8.74 -9.18 5.04
C LEU A 152 9.56 -9.82 6.15
N GLU A 153 9.35 -9.39 7.39
CA GLU A 153 10.17 -9.79 8.54
C GLU A 153 9.62 -11.00 9.28
N PHE A 154 8.29 -11.12 9.36
CA PHE A 154 7.65 -12.21 10.09
C PHE A 154 6.32 -12.59 9.47
N GLN A 155 5.99 -13.87 9.59
CA GLN A 155 4.70 -14.40 9.17
C GLN A 155 4.37 -15.69 9.89
N GLU A 156 3.16 -15.77 10.44
CA GLU A 156 2.66 -16.96 11.13
C GLU A 156 1.16 -17.12 10.91
N LYS A 157 0.70 -18.37 10.84
CA LYS A 157 -0.73 -18.65 10.93
C LYS A 157 -1.20 -18.39 12.37
N MET A 158 -2.37 -17.78 12.53
CA MET A 158 -2.92 -17.46 13.85
C MET A 158 -2.95 -18.69 14.77
N THR A 159 -2.24 -18.62 15.89
CA THR A 159 -2.26 -19.62 16.96
C THR A 159 -3.35 -19.31 17.97
N ASP A 160 -3.74 -20.27 18.81
CA ASP A 160 -4.75 -20.03 19.86
C ASP A 160 -4.31 -18.97 20.87
N SER A 161 -3.01 -18.94 21.21
CA SER A 161 -2.45 -17.94 22.13
C SER A 161 -2.46 -16.55 21.51
N LEU A 162 -1.96 -16.42 20.27
CA LEU A 162 -1.93 -15.15 19.55
C LEU A 162 -3.35 -14.61 19.30
N TYR A 163 -4.28 -15.49 18.90
CA TYR A 163 -5.68 -15.11 18.75
C TYR A 163 -6.25 -14.59 20.06
N LYS A 164 -6.04 -15.31 21.17
CA LYS A 164 -6.56 -14.90 22.48
C LYS A 164 -6.00 -13.54 22.89
N ASP A 165 -4.71 -13.33 22.69
CA ASP A 165 -4.04 -12.06 22.98
C ASP A 165 -4.68 -10.91 22.18
N LEU A 166 -4.58 -10.97 20.85
CA LEU A 166 -5.07 -9.94 19.95
C LEU A 166 -6.58 -9.69 20.06
N SER A 167 -7.40 -10.74 20.18
CA SER A 167 -8.86 -10.59 20.24
C SER A 167 -9.40 -10.15 21.60
N SER A 168 -8.60 -10.28 22.67
CA SER A 168 -8.99 -9.85 24.01
C SER A 168 -8.80 -8.35 24.25
N ASP A 169 -8.02 -7.69 23.39
CA ASP A 169 -7.80 -6.26 23.46
C ASP A 169 -9.06 -5.44 23.21
N LYS A 170 -9.10 -4.25 23.79
CA LYS A 170 -10.24 -3.33 23.68
C LYS A 170 -10.48 -3.00 22.20
N ASN A 171 -11.72 -3.22 21.75
CA ASN A 171 -12.17 -3.01 20.37
C ASN A 171 -11.53 -3.94 19.33
N MET A 172 -10.93 -5.06 19.74
CA MET A 172 -10.24 -6.01 18.84
C MET A 172 -11.00 -7.33 18.64
N SER A 173 -12.26 -7.41 19.03
CA SER A 173 -13.10 -8.60 18.84
C SER A 173 -13.36 -8.97 17.37
N TRP A 174 -12.97 -8.11 16.43
CA TRP A 174 -13.04 -8.35 14.98
C TRP A 174 -11.91 -9.24 14.45
N VAL A 175 -10.84 -9.46 15.24
CA VAL A 175 -9.72 -10.34 14.86
C VAL A 175 -10.25 -11.76 14.62
N ARG A 176 -9.79 -12.39 13.53
CA ARG A 176 -10.27 -13.71 13.10
C ARG A 176 -9.29 -14.82 13.47
N ARG A 177 -9.79 -16.00 13.82
CA ARG A 177 -8.95 -17.16 14.20
C ARG A 177 -8.30 -17.84 13.01
N ASP A 178 -8.88 -17.73 11.82
CA ASP A 178 -8.44 -18.38 10.59
C ASP A 178 -7.48 -17.53 9.74
N SER A 179 -6.97 -16.42 10.27
CA SER A 179 -6.06 -15.53 9.55
C SER A 179 -4.58 -15.92 9.66
N TRP A 180 -3.78 -15.30 8.80
CA TRP A 180 -2.32 -15.19 8.91
C TRP A 180 -1.96 -13.81 9.41
N LEU A 181 -1.05 -13.73 10.38
CA LEU A 181 -0.40 -12.49 10.79
C LEU A 181 0.89 -12.33 9.99
N THR A 182 1.01 -11.23 9.25
CA THR A 182 2.23 -10.86 8.53
C THR A 182 2.73 -9.52 9.05
N TYR A 183 4.04 -9.39 9.24
CA TYR A 183 4.73 -8.17 9.61
C TYR A 183 5.75 -7.81 8.54
N LEU A 184 5.65 -6.58 8.04
CA LEU A 184 6.58 -5.98 7.09
C LEU A 184 7.14 -4.68 7.65
N THR A 185 8.38 -4.37 7.32
CA THR A 185 9.06 -3.13 7.71
C THR A 185 9.48 -2.36 6.47
N LEU A 186 9.24 -1.05 6.48
CA LEU A 186 9.74 -0.12 5.50
C LEU A 186 10.81 0.76 6.16
N ASN A 187 12.02 0.71 5.63
CA ASN A 187 13.11 1.60 6.01
C ASN A 187 13.85 2.08 4.76
N ALA A 188 13.50 3.25 4.26
CA ALA A 188 14.03 3.78 3.01
C ALA A 188 14.17 5.31 3.04
N PRO A 189 15.07 5.89 2.23
CA PRO A 189 15.06 7.33 1.97
C PRO A 189 13.71 7.78 1.39
N ASP A 190 13.29 9.01 1.70
CA ASP A 190 12.01 9.58 1.23
C ASP A 190 11.88 9.54 -0.29
N ASP A 191 12.95 9.88 -1.02
CA ASP A 191 12.99 9.92 -2.48
C ASP A 191 12.80 8.54 -3.13
N LYS A 192 12.82 7.45 -2.35
CA LYS A 192 12.54 6.08 -2.80
C LYS A 192 11.12 5.63 -2.50
N VAL A 193 10.41 6.28 -1.58
CA VAL A 193 9.03 5.93 -1.21
C VAL A 193 8.06 6.73 -2.08
N THR A 194 8.02 6.37 -3.37
CA THR A 194 7.22 7.05 -4.40
C THR A 194 6.01 6.23 -4.86
N TYR A 195 5.59 5.28 -4.02
CA TYR A 195 4.64 4.25 -4.37
C TYR A 195 3.58 4.05 -3.27
N ASP A 196 2.43 3.55 -3.72
CA ASP A 196 1.40 2.98 -2.86
C ASP A 196 1.44 1.45 -2.95
N MET A 197 0.86 0.78 -1.97
CA MET A 197 0.89 -0.67 -1.84
C MET A 197 -0.51 -1.28 -1.82
N SER A 198 -0.61 -2.48 -2.39
CA SER A 198 -1.77 -3.35 -2.27
C SER A 198 -1.36 -4.81 -2.13
N VAL A 199 -2.31 -5.66 -1.75
CA VAL A 199 -2.15 -7.12 -1.69
C VAL A 199 -3.17 -7.76 -2.62
N THR A 200 -2.69 -8.56 -3.57
CA THR A 200 -3.56 -9.29 -4.50
C THR A 200 -4.37 -10.37 -3.77
N PRO A 201 -5.48 -10.89 -4.35
CA PRO A 201 -6.19 -12.04 -3.81
C PRO A 201 -5.32 -13.29 -3.61
N MET A 202 -4.18 -13.41 -4.28
CA MET A 202 -3.23 -14.51 -4.08
C MET A 202 -2.25 -14.26 -2.93
N GLY A 203 -2.39 -13.15 -2.20
CA GLY A 203 -1.48 -12.78 -1.12
C GLY A 203 -0.16 -12.21 -1.62
N ILE A 204 -0.12 -11.63 -2.82
CA ILE A 204 1.14 -11.04 -3.35
C ILE A 204 1.12 -9.55 -3.08
N VAL A 205 2.16 -9.04 -2.42
CA VAL A 205 2.39 -7.60 -2.27
C VAL A 205 2.73 -7.01 -3.62
N LYS A 206 2.01 -5.97 -4.03
CA LYS A 206 2.30 -5.18 -5.22
C LYS A 206 2.40 -3.71 -4.84
N VAL A 207 3.33 -3.02 -5.47
CA VAL A 207 3.47 -1.58 -5.36
C VAL A 207 3.23 -0.93 -6.71
N ALA A 208 2.71 0.29 -6.70
CA ALA A 208 2.53 1.09 -7.90
C ALA A 208 2.87 2.55 -7.60
N ALA A 209 3.35 3.27 -8.61
CA ALA A 209 3.69 4.68 -8.47
C ALA A 209 2.50 5.49 -7.94
N PHE A 210 2.81 6.52 -7.16
CA PHE A 210 1.83 7.46 -6.63
C PHE A 210 0.90 7.97 -7.74
N GLY A 211 -0.39 8.03 -7.40
CA GLY A 211 -1.43 8.43 -8.32
C GLY A 211 -1.97 7.33 -9.22
N THR A 212 -1.45 6.11 -9.11
CA THR A 212 -2.15 4.91 -9.60
C THR A 212 -3.47 4.77 -8.85
N LYS A 213 -4.57 4.51 -9.57
CA LYS A 213 -5.87 4.31 -8.92
C LYS A 213 -5.77 3.12 -7.96
N PRO A 214 -6.28 3.20 -6.70
CA PRO A 214 -6.10 2.17 -5.68
C PRO A 214 -6.38 0.74 -6.16
N MET A 215 -7.48 0.54 -6.90
CA MET A 215 -7.87 -0.77 -7.42
C MET A 215 -7.01 -1.27 -8.60
N ALA A 216 -6.41 -0.35 -9.36
CA ALA A 216 -5.62 -0.67 -10.54
C ALA A 216 -4.25 -1.29 -10.22
N ILE A 217 -3.77 -1.17 -8.97
CA ILE A 217 -2.53 -1.81 -8.51
C ILE A 217 -2.62 -3.33 -8.65
N VAL A 218 -3.80 -3.90 -8.39
CA VAL A 218 -4.07 -5.33 -8.43
C VAL A 218 -4.73 -5.75 -9.74
N ASP A 219 -5.72 -5.00 -10.21
CA ASP A 219 -6.50 -5.32 -11.41
C ASP A 219 -5.71 -5.16 -12.72
N GLY A 220 -4.58 -4.46 -12.66
CA GLY A 220 -3.59 -4.37 -13.72
C GLY A 220 -3.69 -3.09 -14.55
N THR A 221 -2.74 -2.18 -14.35
CA THR A 221 -2.07 -1.56 -15.50
C THR A 221 -1.03 -2.55 -16.01
N SER A 222 -1.47 -3.46 -16.86
CA SER A 222 -0.62 -4.27 -17.73
C SER A 222 0.08 -3.38 -18.76
N THR A 223 1.06 -2.58 -18.31
CA THR A 223 2.01 -1.90 -19.20
C THR A 223 3.43 -2.19 -18.73
N ALA A 224 3.81 -3.46 -18.78
CA ALA A 224 5.11 -3.89 -19.26
C ALA A 224 5.06 -5.40 -19.44
N ASN A 225 5.38 -5.84 -20.67
CA ASN A 225 5.97 -7.15 -20.96
C ASN A 225 7.29 -7.28 -20.17
N ARG A 226 7.24 -7.38 -18.85
CA ARG A 226 8.39 -7.81 -18.07
C ARG A 226 8.32 -9.34 -18.04
N PRO A 227 9.34 -10.05 -18.52
CA PRO A 227 9.33 -11.51 -18.48
C PRO A 227 9.06 -11.92 -17.03
N LEU A 228 8.29 -13.01 -16.86
CA LEU A 228 8.19 -13.77 -15.62
C LEU A 228 9.50 -13.63 -14.85
N ASP A 229 9.45 -13.19 -13.59
CA ASP A 229 10.61 -13.07 -12.71
C ASP A 229 11.25 -14.46 -12.52
N ALA A 230 11.96 -14.90 -13.55
CA ALA A 230 12.79 -16.06 -13.54
C ALA A 230 13.91 -15.76 -12.56
N PRO A 231 14.31 -16.73 -11.72
CA PRO A 231 15.47 -16.57 -10.88
C PRO A 231 16.64 -16.15 -11.78
N THR A 232 17.12 -14.92 -11.61
CA THR A 232 18.38 -14.51 -12.22
C THR A 232 19.44 -15.31 -11.50
N ALA A 233 19.81 -16.43 -12.11
CA ALA A 233 20.89 -17.26 -11.61
C ALA A 233 22.13 -16.35 -11.46
N PRO A 234 22.91 -16.47 -10.37
CA PRO A 234 24.02 -15.56 -10.09
C PRO A 234 24.91 -15.38 -11.32
N MET A 235 25.42 -14.16 -11.55
CA MET A 235 26.32 -13.85 -12.66
C MET A 235 27.44 -14.90 -12.69
N GLY A 236 27.47 -15.72 -13.74
CA GLY A 236 28.41 -16.83 -13.89
C GLY A 236 27.78 -18.22 -14.01
N THR A 237 26.52 -18.41 -13.64
CA THR A 237 25.82 -19.71 -13.75
C THR A 237 25.67 -20.23 -15.18
N ALA A 238 25.43 -19.34 -16.15
CA ALA A 238 25.41 -19.72 -17.57
C ALA A 238 26.81 -20.15 -18.05
N MET A 239 27.86 -19.47 -17.60
CA MET A 239 29.26 -19.83 -17.91
C MET A 239 29.64 -21.15 -17.24
N THR A 240 29.26 -21.38 -15.98
CA THR A 240 29.58 -22.64 -15.28
C THR A 240 28.84 -23.84 -15.89
N LEU A 241 27.56 -23.69 -16.28
CA LEU A 241 26.82 -24.73 -16.99
C LEU A 241 27.42 -25.02 -18.37
N LEU A 242 27.83 -23.99 -19.11
CA LEU A 242 28.49 -24.14 -20.41
C LEU A 242 29.83 -24.87 -20.27
N VAL A 243 30.65 -24.49 -19.27
CA VAL A 243 31.92 -25.17 -18.98
C VAL A 243 31.69 -26.62 -18.58
N LEU A 244 30.73 -26.91 -17.71
CA LEU A 244 30.36 -28.28 -17.32
C LEU A 244 29.89 -29.11 -18.54
N GLY A 245 29.07 -28.51 -19.41
CA GLY A 245 28.61 -29.14 -20.64
C GLY A 245 29.77 -29.48 -21.59
N ILE A 246 30.72 -28.56 -21.77
CA ILE A 246 31.92 -28.78 -22.59
C ILE A 246 32.81 -29.88 -21.99
N VAL A 247 33.03 -29.87 -20.68
CA VAL A 247 33.83 -30.89 -19.99
C VAL A 247 33.19 -32.28 -20.12
N LEU A 248 31.88 -32.38 -19.95
CA LEU A 248 31.14 -33.64 -20.13
C LEU A 248 31.19 -34.12 -21.58
N ALA A 249 31.02 -33.22 -22.55
CA ALA A 249 31.11 -33.56 -23.97
C ALA A 249 32.52 -34.04 -24.35
N ALA A 250 33.57 -33.39 -23.83
CA ALA A 250 34.95 -33.79 -24.04
C ALA A 250 35.25 -35.15 -23.39
N ALA A 251 34.79 -35.39 -22.16
CA ALA A 251 34.94 -36.67 -21.47
C ALA A 251 34.24 -37.80 -22.24
N LEU A 252 33.02 -37.55 -22.76
CA LEU A 252 32.28 -38.50 -23.59
C LEU A 252 32.94 -38.74 -24.96
N TRP A 253 33.59 -37.74 -25.54
CA TRP A 253 34.36 -37.92 -26.77
C TRP A 253 35.59 -38.79 -26.52
N VAL A 254 36.39 -38.47 -25.50
CA VAL A 254 37.61 -39.22 -25.18
C VAL A 254 37.29 -40.66 -24.73
N GLY A 255 36.17 -40.86 -24.04
CA GLY A 255 35.69 -42.18 -23.62
C GLY A 255 35.04 -43.02 -24.72
N ARG A 256 34.83 -42.49 -25.94
CA ARG A 256 34.30 -43.29 -27.05
C ARG A 256 35.38 -44.27 -27.53
N PRO A 257 35.15 -45.60 -27.44
CA PRO A 257 36.10 -46.57 -27.97
C PRO A 257 36.23 -46.36 -29.48
N ARG A 258 37.45 -46.06 -29.92
CA ARG A 258 37.78 -46.04 -31.34
C ARG A 258 37.67 -47.47 -31.83
N LYS A 259 36.70 -47.74 -32.71
CA LYS A 259 36.65 -49.02 -33.42
C LYS A 259 37.93 -49.12 -34.26
N ALA A 260 38.77 -50.09 -33.93
CA ALA A 260 39.91 -50.51 -34.73
C ALA A 260 39.45 -51.20 -36.02
#